data_AF-A0A957HI08-F1
#
_entry.id   AF-A0A957HI08-F1
#
_cell.length_a   1.000
_cell.length_b   1.000
_cell.length_c   1.000
_cell.angle_alpha   90.00
_cell.angle_beta   90.00
_cell.angle_gamma   90.00
#
_symmetry.space_group_name_H-M   'P 1'
#
loop_
_entity.id
_entity.type
_entity.pdbx_description
1 polymer ?
#
loop_
_entity_poly.entity_id
_entity_poly.type
_entity_poly.pdbx_seq_one_letter_code
_entity_poly.pdbx_strand_id
1 'polypeptide(L)'
;MTAWNETIKTALLGTNRAELPTLPGNNALSQLLTQLPPQENAASLLTVAGTVALHQQTGWQPRQTAATTPTTSSPDLPVCPAHIAYQLDELLEGAQALLLPEMLEALAQTGHRAPEFLLPSLLDKGKKLSQARPAILLVLGQRGRWLAEQNPDWQYASPKVAHWVRLLEMWETAVPVQRHALLRQLRATSPRLGRQILERTWKNNSGLVRNQAIKTLDVNLSMDDEPFLEAAL
;
A
#
# COMPACT_ATOMS: atom_id res chain seq x y z
N MET A 1 -10.82 4.20 25.10
CA MET A 1 -11.58 5.08 24.17
C MET A 1 -12.78 5.76 24.84
N THR A 2 -13.53 5.11 25.74
CA THR A 2 -14.74 5.68 26.38
C THR A 2 -14.47 6.94 27.24
N ALA A 3 -13.41 6.93 28.04
CA ALA A 3 -13.00 8.04 28.91
C ALA A 3 -12.78 9.38 28.18
N TRP A 4 -12.09 9.34 27.04
CA TRP A 4 -11.75 10.52 26.25
C TRP A 4 -12.98 11.14 25.59
N ASN A 5 -13.87 10.29 25.06
CA ASN A 5 -15.09 10.74 24.42
C ASN A 5 -16.04 11.42 25.42
N GLU A 6 -16.15 10.91 26.64
CA GLU A 6 -16.93 11.57 27.70
C GLU A 6 -16.31 12.92 28.10
N THR A 7 -14.98 13.01 28.16
CA THR A 7 -14.29 14.28 28.45
C THR A 7 -14.56 15.34 27.38
N ILE A 8 -14.52 14.95 26.10
CA ILE A 8 -14.88 15.83 24.97
C ILE A 8 -16.35 16.26 25.06
N LYS A 9 -17.24 15.33 25.37
CA LYS A 9 -18.67 15.60 25.49
C LYS A 9 -18.98 16.61 26.60
N THR A 10 -18.37 16.46 27.78
CA THR A 10 -18.51 17.42 28.89
C THR A 10 -17.94 18.80 28.50
N ALA A 11 -16.81 18.84 27.78
CA ALA A 11 -16.23 20.09 27.28
C ALA A 11 -17.17 20.82 26.31
N LEU A 12 -17.81 20.09 25.39
CA LEU A 12 -18.74 20.65 24.41
C LEU A 12 -20.06 21.13 25.02
N LEU A 13 -20.57 20.45 26.06
CA LEU A 13 -21.80 20.83 26.76
C LEU A 13 -21.60 21.98 27.75
N GLY A 14 -20.36 22.19 28.20
CA GLY A 14 -19.98 23.23 29.15
C GLY A 14 -20.05 22.75 30.61
N THR A 15 -19.06 23.15 31.40
CA THR A 15 -18.86 22.71 32.80
C THR A 15 -19.90 23.23 33.80
N ASN A 16 -20.82 24.09 33.35
CA ASN A 16 -21.96 24.57 34.15
C ASN A 16 -23.23 23.74 33.93
N ARG A 17 -23.28 22.94 32.85
CA ARG A 17 -24.47 22.17 32.43
C ARG A 17 -24.27 20.66 32.48
N ALA A 18 -23.01 20.22 32.59
CA ALA A 18 -22.65 18.81 32.61
C ALA A 18 -21.78 18.50 33.84
N GLU A 19 -22.04 17.35 34.46
CA GLU A 19 -21.22 16.84 35.55
C GLU A 19 -19.83 16.40 35.04
N LEU A 20 -18.85 16.43 35.94
CA LEU A 20 -17.49 16.01 35.61
C LEU A 20 -17.48 14.53 35.19
N PRO A 21 -16.71 14.16 34.15
CA PRO A 21 -16.73 12.80 33.64
C PRO A 21 -16.18 11.83 34.68
N THR A 22 -17.02 10.93 35.17
CA THR A 22 -16.59 9.79 35.98
C THR A 22 -16.07 8.70 35.04
N LEU A 23 -14.79 8.37 35.13
CA LEU A 23 -14.23 7.32 34.29
C LEU A 23 -14.83 5.96 34.67
N PRO A 24 -15.31 5.17 33.69
CA PRO A 24 -15.86 3.85 33.98
C PRO A 24 -14.75 2.85 34.37
N GLY A 25 -14.99 2.13 35.47
CA GLY A 25 -14.15 1.03 35.96
C GLY A 25 -13.24 1.42 37.14
N ASN A 26 -12.98 0.47 38.04
CA ASN A 26 -12.06 0.62 39.17
C ASN A 26 -10.62 0.32 38.72
N ASN A 27 -9.99 1.28 38.03
CA ASN A 27 -8.61 1.17 37.55
C ASN A 27 -7.73 2.23 38.22
N ALA A 28 -6.41 2.07 38.11
CA ALA A 28 -5.46 2.99 38.74
C ALA A 28 -5.69 4.47 38.32
N LEU A 29 -6.16 4.70 37.09
CA LEU A 29 -6.50 6.03 36.59
C LEU A 29 -7.71 6.63 37.34
N SER A 30 -8.82 5.88 37.49
CA SER A 30 -9.99 6.37 38.20
C SER A 30 -9.72 6.60 39.69
N GLN A 31 -8.87 5.79 40.31
CA GLN A 31 -8.40 5.99 41.69
C GLN A 31 -7.51 7.23 41.85
N LEU A 32 -6.74 7.61 40.82
CA LEU A 32 -5.91 8.81 40.85
C LEU A 32 -6.77 10.07 40.67
N LEU A 33 -7.80 10.00 39.82
CA LEU A 33 -8.74 11.11 39.63
C LEU A 33 -9.56 11.42 40.88
N THR A 34 -9.89 10.42 41.71
CA THR A 34 -10.60 10.66 42.99
C THR A 34 -9.71 11.33 44.06
N GLN A 35 -8.40 11.35 43.88
CA GLN A 35 -7.45 12.03 44.77
C GLN A 35 -7.22 13.50 44.40
N LEU A 36 -7.82 13.98 43.30
CA LEU A 36 -7.69 15.36 42.89
C LEU A 36 -8.40 16.30 43.88
N PRO A 37 -7.77 17.43 44.25
CA PRO A 37 -8.41 18.40 45.13
C PRO A 37 -9.64 19.02 44.45
N PRO A 38 -10.69 19.38 45.20
CA PRO A 38 -11.84 20.07 44.65
C PRO A 38 -11.42 21.43 44.09
N GLN A 39 -11.76 21.69 42.83
CA GLN A 39 -11.49 22.94 42.12
C GLN A 39 -12.76 23.42 41.40
N GLU A 40 -12.72 24.61 40.80
CA GLU A 40 -13.74 25.04 39.85
C GLU A 40 -13.92 23.99 38.74
N ASN A 41 -15.16 23.80 38.26
CA ASN A 41 -15.49 22.72 37.33
C ASN A 41 -14.65 22.74 36.04
N ALA A 42 -14.28 23.93 35.56
CA ALA A 42 -13.42 24.08 34.38
C ALA A 42 -11.99 23.57 34.63
N ALA A 43 -11.39 23.93 35.78
CA ALA A 43 -10.06 23.48 36.16
C ALA A 43 -10.02 21.96 36.43
N SER A 44 -11.09 21.43 37.04
CA SER A 44 -11.27 20.00 37.27
C SER A 44 -11.34 19.22 35.94
N LEU A 45 -12.10 19.73 34.96
CA LEU A 45 -12.21 19.10 33.64
C LEU A 45 -10.85 19.08 32.90
N LEU A 46 -10.10 20.19 32.93
CA LEU A 46 -8.76 20.26 32.33
C LEU A 46 -7.79 19.28 32.98
N THR A 47 -7.87 19.12 34.30
CA THR A 47 -7.03 18.19 35.06
C THR A 47 -7.35 16.73 34.70
N VAL A 48 -8.64 16.38 34.57
CA VAL A 48 -9.06 15.07 34.08
C VAL A 48 -8.58 14.82 32.65
N ALA A 49 -8.75 15.80 31.75
CA ALA A 49 -8.32 15.71 30.36
C ALA A 49 -6.80 15.49 30.25
N GLY A 50 -6.00 16.26 30.99
CA GLY A 50 -4.54 16.12 31.03
C GLY A 50 -4.10 14.76 31.56
N THR A 51 -4.73 14.27 32.62
CA THR A 51 -4.41 12.95 33.19
C THR A 51 -4.74 11.81 32.23
N VAL A 52 -5.91 11.86 31.57
CA VAL A 52 -6.31 10.87 30.56
C VAL A 52 -5.40 10.92 29.33
N ALA A 53 -5.00 12.12 28.88
CA ALA A 53 -4.08 12.30 27.76
C ALA A 53 -2.70 11.69 28.07
N LEU A 54 -2.13 12.01 29.24
CA LEU A 54 -0.86 11.46 29.69
C LEU A 54 -0.93 9.95 29.86
N HIS A 55 -2.01 9.41 30.43
CA HIS A 55 -2.20 7.97 30.54
C HIS A 55 -2.29 7.26 29.17
N GLN A 56 -2.84 7.92 28.15
CA GLN A 56 -2.86 7.34 26.80
C GLN A 56 -1.51 7.43 26.08
N GLN A 57 -0.75 8.49 26.35
CA GLN A 57 0.58 8.71 25.76
C GLN A 57 1.66 7.86 26.45
N THR A 58 1.49 7.55 27.72
CA THR A 58 2.43 6.77 28.53
C THR A 58 1.99 5.31 28.62
N GLY A 59 2.94 4.37 28.75
CA GLY A 59 2.62 2.95 28.95
C GLY A 59 2.08 2.21 27.72
N TRP A 60 2.02 2.85 26.55
CA TRP A 60 1.77 2.13 25.29
C TRP A 60 2.94 1.21 25.01
N GLN A 61 2.73 -0.09 25.21
CA GLN A 61 3.65 -1.12 24.74
C GLN A 61 3.19 -1.59 23.36
N PRO A 62 4.02 -1.44 22.30
CA PRO A 62 3.71 -2.04 21.02
C PRO A 62 3.51 -3.54 21.22
N ARG A 63 2.47 -4.11 20.61
CA ARG A 63 2.26 -5.56 20.61
C ARG A 63 3.53 -6.21 20.07
N GLN A 64 4.20 -7.00 20.91
CA GLN A 64 5.36 -7.77 20.48
C GLN A 64 4.88 -8.81 19.47
N THR A 65 5.18 -8.59 18.20
CA THR A 65 5.05 -9.59 17.15
C THR A 65 6.39 -10.29 17.02
N ALA A 66 6.37 -11.62 16.91
CA ALA A 66 7.55 -12.37 16.52
C ALA A 66 7.97 -11.85 15.14
N ALA A 67 9.07 -11.08 15.08
CA ALA A 67 9.54 -10.48 13.86
C ALA A 67 10.02 -11.60 12.92
N THR A 68 9.19 -11.99 11.97
CA THR A 68 9.68 -12.64 10.75
C THR A 68 10.39 -11.56 9.97
N THR A 69 11.73 -11.52 10.07
CA THR A 69 12.54 -10.73 9.16
C THR A 69 12.17 -11.15 7.73
N PRO A 70 11.68 -10.24 6.87
CA PRO A 70 11.38 -10.60 5.51
C PRO A 70 12.66 -11.12 4.85
N THR A 71 12.58 -12.30 4.26
CA THR A 71 13.67 -12.90 3.49
C THR A 71 14.13 -11.88 2.46
N THR A 72 15.44 -11.61 2.42
CA THR A 72 16.07 -10.72 1.44
C THR A 72 15.61 -11.11 0.04
N SER A 73 14.71 -10.32 -0.54
CA SER A 73 14.22 -10.54 -1.89
C SER A 73 15.25 -10.03 -2.91
N SER A 74 15.17 -10.56 -4.13
CA SER A 74 15.95 -10.14 -5.29
C SER A 74 16.04 -8.61 -5.44
N PRO A 75 17.10 -8.09 -6.08
CA PRO A 75 17.26 -6.66 -6.30
C PRO A 75 16.01 -6.02 -6.92
N ASP A 76 15.51 -4.97 -6.27
CA ASP A 76 14.35 -4.19 -6.70
C ASP A 76 14.77 -3.10 -7.71
N LEU A 77 13.81 -2.55 -8.47
CA LEU A 77 14.04 -1.45 -9.42
C LEU A 77 14.61 -0.21 -8.72
N PRO A 78 15.54 0.58 -9.29
CA PRO A 78 16.03 1.79 -8.64
C PRO A 78 14.90 2.75 -8.24
N VAL A 79 15.03 3.40 -7.09
CA VAL A 79 14.10 4.46 -6.67
C VAL A 79 14.18 5.62 -7.64
N CYS A 80 13.04 6.22 -7.97
CA CYS A 80 13.00 7.37 -8.86
C CYS A 80 13.80 8.57 -8.30
N PRO A 81 14.26 9.49 -9.16
CA PRO A 81 14.93 10.71 -8.71
C PRO A 81 14.04 11.54 -7.78
N ALA A 82 14.65 12.25 -6.82
CA ALA A 82 13.92 13.02 -5.81
C ALA A 82 12.91 14.03 -6.41
N HIS A 83 13.27 14.72 -7.49
CA HIS A 83 12.36 15.67 -8.14
C HIS A 83 11.10 14.99 -8.73
N ILE A 84 11.23 13.76 -9.24
CA ILE A 84 10.08 12.96 -9.71
C ILE A 84 9.24 12.49 -8.52
N ALA A 85 9.87 12.12 -7.41
CA ALA A 85 9.15 11.77 -6.20
C ALA A 85 8.29 12.94 -5.69
N TYR A 86 8.82 14.16 -5.64
CA TYR A 86 8.06 15.35 -5.25
C TYR A 86 6.86 15.61 -6.19
N GLN A 87 7.07 15.54 -7.51
CA GLN A 87 5.98 15.70 -8.47
C GLN A 87 4.91 14.61 -8.31
N LEU A 88 5.34 13.37 -8.07
CA LEU A 88 4.41 12.26 -7.83
C LEU A 88 3.59 12.47 -6.55
N ASP A 89 4.19 13.04 -5.50
CA ASP A 89 3.51 13.36 -4.25
C ASP A 89 2.41 14.42 -4.48
N GLU A 90 2.74 15.54 -5.15
CA GLU A 90 1.76 16.58 -5.51
C GLU A 90 0.59 16.02 -6.32
N LEU A 91 0.88 15.13 -7.28
CA LEU A 91 -0.16 14.47 -8.10
C LEU A 91 -1.06 13.55 -7.25
N LEU A 92 -0.51 12.90 -6.23
CA LEU A 92 -1.25 12.05 -5.30
C LEU A 92 -2.15 12.86 -4.38
N GLU A 93 -1.67 14.02 -3.91
CA GLU A 93 -2.43 15.00 -3.10
C GLU A 93 -3.58 15.66 -3.88
N GLY A 94 -3.53 15.60 -5.21
CA GLY A 94 -4.65 15.97 -6.08
C GLY A 94 -4.36 17.11 -7.05
N ALA A 95 -3.14 17.64 -7.05
CA ALA A 95 -2.70 18.53 -8.13
C ALA A 95 -2.78 17.75 -9.45
N GLN A 96 -3.50 18.27 -10.44
CA GLN A 96 -3.52 17.70 -11.80
C GLN A 96 -3.71 16.16 -11.84
N ALA A 97 -4.61 15.62 -11.01
CA ALA A 97 -4.78 14.18 -10.82
C ALA A 97 -5.03 13.37 -12.12
N LEU A 98 -5.44 14.06 -13.19
CA LEU A 98 -5.57 13.54 -14.54
C LEU A 98 -4.24 13.04 -15.13
N LEU A 99 -3.09 13.61 -14.72
CA LEU A 99 -1.74 13.27 -15.21
C LEU A 99 -1.06 12.14 -14.44
N LEU A 100 -1.70 11.66 -13.37
CA LEU A 100 -1.13 10.60 -12.54
C LEU A 100 -0.88 9.30 -13.33
N PRO A 101 -1.81 8.81 -14.17
CA PRO A 101 -1.55 7.63 -15.00
C PRO A 101 -0.33 7.80 -15.91
N GLU A 102 -0.20 8.93 -16.59
CA GLU A 102 0.89 9.25 -17.52
C GLU A 102 2.23 9.31 -16.79
N MET A 103 2.26 9.93 -15.60
CA MET A 103 3.46 9.99 -14.76
C MET A 103 3.91 8.58 -14.32
N LEU A 104 2.97 7.74 -13.89
CA LEU A 104 3.26 6.37 -13.47
C LEU A 104 3.76 5.52 -14.65
N GLU A 105 3.18 5.70 -15.83
CA GLU A 105 3.63 5.03 -17.05
C GLU A 105 5.04 5.47 -17.47
N ALA A 106 5.33 6.78 -17.45
CA ALA A 106 6.67 7.31 -17.74
C ALA A 106 7.70 6.77 -16.74
N LEU A 107 7.34 6.69 -15.46
CA LEU A 107 8.19 6.14 -14.43
C LEU A 107 8.49 4.66 -14.66
N ALA A 108 7.46 3.86 -14.99
CA ALA A 108 7.61 2.46 -15.34
C ALA A 108 8.50 2.24 -16.58
N GLN A 109 8.36 3.09 -17.62
CA GLN A 109 9.17 3.02 -18.84
C GLN A 109 10.65 3.27 -18.57
N THR A 110 10.98 4.12 -17.59
CA THR A 110 12.37 4.39 -17.19
C THR A 110 12.95 3.34 -16.25
N GLY A 111 12.15 2.33 -15.85
CA GLY A 111 12.58 1.25 -14.96
C GLY A 111 12.79 1.69 -13.52
N HIS A 112 12.06 2.70 -13.05
CA HIS A 112 12.14 3.17 -11.67
C HIS A 112 10.90 2.77 -10.85
N ARG A 113 11.09 2.67 -9.53
CA ARG A 113 10.01 2.50 -8.56
C ARG A 113 9.72 3.78 -7.80
N ALA A 114 8.52 3.86 -7.24
CA ALA A 114 8.16 4.89 -6.29
C ALA A 114 8.96 4.71 -4.98
N PRO A 115 9.34 5.82 -4.32
CA PRO A 115 10.00 5.79 -3.03
C PRO A 115 9.03 5.35 -1.92
N GLU A 116 9.57 4.88 -0.81
CA GLU A 116 8.77 4.07 0.11
C GLU A 116 7.81 4.87 0.98
N PHE A 117 8.05 6.16 1.13
CA PHE A 117 7.12 7.08 1.79
C PHE A 117 5.86 7.34 0.96
N LEU A 118 5.87 7.13 -0.37
CA LEU A 118 4.70 7.32 -1.25
C LEU A 118 3.85 6.07 -1.43
N LEU A 119 4.31 4.90 -0.98
CA LEU A 119 3.62 3.63 -1.19
C LEU A 119 2.21 3.59 -0.58
N PRO A 120 1.97 4.08 0.65
CA PRO A 120 0.62 4.10 1.21
C PRO A 120 -0.34 4.94 0.35
N SER A 121 0.08 6.15 -0.04
CA SER A 121 -0.72 7.07 -0.86
C SER A 121 -1.03 6.48 -2.24
N LEU A 122 -0.05 5.82 -2.88
CA LEU A 122 -0.25 5.10 -4.14
C LEU A 122 -1.25 3.95 -3.99
N LEU A 123 -1.09 3.14 -2.93
CA LEU A 123 -1.95 2.00 -2.68
C LEU A 123 -3.40 2.43 -2.40
N ASP A 124 -3.59 3.50 -1.65
CA ASP A 124 -4.90 4.10 -1.42
C ASP A 124 -5.50 4.71 -2.70
N LYS A 125 -4.66 5.25 -3.59
CA LYS A 125 -5.15 5.73 -4.88
C LYS A 125 -5.70 4.59 -5.73
N GLY A 126 -5.00 3.45 -5.81
CA GLY A 126 -5.51 2.29 -6.54
C GLY A 126 -6.72 1.62 -5.88
N LYS A 127 -6.90 1.76 -4.56
CA LYS A 127 -8.16 1.41 -3.88
C LYS A 127 -9.32 2.23 -4.44
N LYS A 128 -9.15 3.55 -4.54
CA LYS A 128 -10.18 4.50 -5.03
C LYS A 128 -10.39 4.44 -6.55
N LEU A 129 -9.33 4.21 -7.33
CA LEU A 129 -9.32 4.27 -8.79
C LEU A 129 -8.82 2.94 -9.36
N SER A 130 -9.75 2.05 -9.72
CA SER A 130 -9.43 0.73 -10.28
C SER A 130 -8.63 0.79 -11.58
N GLN A 131 -8.88 1.81 -12.41
CA GLN A 131 -8.18 2.04 -13.67
C GLN A 131 -6.69 2.40 -13.51
N ALA A 132 -6.28 2.94 -12.37
CA ALA A 132 -4.88 3.30 -12.11
C ALA A 132 -4.03 2.12 -11.62
N ARG A 133 -4.68 1.01 -11.20
CA ARG A 133 -3.99 -0.18 -10.67
C ARG A 133 -2.90 -0.73 -11.58
N PRO A 134 -3.11 -0.90 -12.91
CA PRO A 134 -2.05 -1.37 -13.80
C PRO A 134 -0.76 -0.54 -13.70
N ALA A 135 -0.87 0.80 -13.77
CA ALA A 135 0.27 1.69 -13.71
C ALA A 135 0.94 1.69 -12.32
N ILE A 136 0.14 1.64 -11.25
CA ILE A 136 0.63 1.54 -9.87
C ILE A 136 1.43 0.24 -9.65
N LEU A 137 0.94 -0.89 -10.16
CA LEU A 137 1.61 -2.19 -10.02
C LEU A 137 3.01 -2.18 -10.65
N LEU A 138 3.22 -1.45 -11.74
CA LEU A 138 4.51 -1.38 -12.42
C LEU A 138 5.59 -0.68 -11.58
N VAL A 139 5.20 0.26 -10.70
CA VAL A 139 6.15 1.13 -9.96
C VAL A 139 6.19 0.87 -8.45
N LEU A 140 5.42 -0.09 -7.93
CA LEU A 140 5.31 -0.37 -6.48
C LEU A 140 6.59 -0.95 -5.84
N GLY A 141 7.42 -1.64 -6.64
CA GLY A 141 8.54 -2.43 -6.14
C GLY A 141 8.12 -3.57 -5.18
N GLN A 142 9.10 -4.22 -4.56
CA GLN A 142 8.86 -5.32 -3.62
C GLN A 142 8.28 -4.84 -2.29
N ARG A 143 8.75 -3.69 -1.78
CA ARG A 143 8.24 -3.11 -0.51
C ARG A 143 6.77 -2.74 -0.61
N GLY A 144 6.33 -2.18 -1.73
CA GLY A 144 4.91 -1.87 -1.95
C GLY A 144 4.03 -3.12 -2.00
N ARG A 145 4.51 -4.18 -2.65
CA ARG A 145 3.82 -5.48 -2.71
C ARG A 145 3.74 -6.16 -1.35
N TRP A 146 4.84 -6.17 -0.59
CA TRP A 146 4.85 -6.66 0.79
C TRP A 146 3.87 -5.88 1.67
N LEU A 147 3.87 -4.54 1.56
CA LEU A 147 2.97 -3.67 2.31
C LEU A 147 1.50 -3.98 1.97
N ALA A 148 1.19 -4.25 0.70
CA ALA A 148 -0.13 -4.66 0.26
C ALA A 148 -0.60 -6.01 0.86
N GLU A 149 0.32 -6.92 1.24
CA GLU A 149 -0.05 -8.15 1.96
C GLU A 149 -0.52 -7.89 3.40
N GLN A 150 -0.08 -6.79 4.01
CA GLN A 150 -0.38 -6.47 5.40
C GLN A 150 -1.76 -5.80 5.56
N ASN A 151 -2.38 -5.34 4.47
CA ASN A 151 -3.64 -4.60 4.49
C ASN A 151 -4.67 -5.20 3.52
N PRO A 152 -5.82 -5.73 4.00
CA PRO A 152 -6.88 -6.27 3.16
C PRO A 152 -7.40 -5.31 2.08
N ASP A 153 -7.38 -4.01 2.34
CA ASP A 153 -7.83 -2.99 1.39
C ASP A 153 -6.93 -2.87 0.15
N TRP A 154 -5.69 -3.35 0.24
CA TRP A 154 -4.67 -3.27 -0.80
C TRP A 154 -4.44 -4.62 -1.51
N GLN A 155 -5.31 -5.62 -1.30
CA GLN A 155 -5.17 -6.97 -1.88
C GLN A 155 -4.95 -6.99 -3.40
N TYR A 156 -5.43 -5.98 -4.13
CA TYR A 156 -5.19 -5.86 -5.57
C TYR A 156 -3.70 -5.75 -5.95
N ALA A 157 -2.84 -5.38 -5.00
CA ALA A 157 -1.39 -5.24 -5.15
C ALA A 157 -0.59 -6.35 -4.43
N SER A 158 -1.25 -7.32 -3.82
CA SER A 158 -0.59 -8.45 -3.13
C SER A 158 -0.09 -9.49 -4.14
N PRO A 159 1.17 -9.97 -4.02
CA PRO A 159 1.72 -11.00 -4.89
C PRO A 159 1.09 -12.39 -4.67
N LYS A 160 0.50 -12.67 -3.50
CA LYS A 160 -0.25 -13.92 -3.26
C LYS A 160 -1.49 -14.06 -4.14
N VAL A 161 -2.03 -12.95 -4.63
CA VAL A 161 -3.27 -12.92 -5.43
C VAL A 161 -3.22 -11.78 -6.45
N ALA A 162 -2.29 -11.83 -7.41
CA ALA A 162 -2.65 -11.34 -8.74
C ALA A 162 -3.62 -12.39 -9.31
N HIS A 163 -4.92 -12.22 -9.07
CA HIS A 163 -5.97 -13.11 -9.57
C HIS A 163 -5.66 -13.40 -11.03
N TRP A 164 -5.32 -14.64 -11.38
CA TRP A 164 -4.85 -15.00 -12.72
C TRP A 164 -5.77 -14.46 -13.83
N VAL A 165 -7.08 -14.45 -13.56
CA VAL A 165 -8.12 -13.86 -14.42
C VAL A 165 -7.90 -12.36 -14.64
N ARG A 166 -7.62 -11.61 -13.58
CA ARG A 166 -7.37 -10.17 -13.64
C ARG A 166 -6.03 -9.85 -14.31
N LEU A 167 -4.99 -10.67 -14.06
CA LEU A 167 -3.70 -10.54 -14.73
C LEU A 167 -3.85 -10.77 -16.24
N LEU A 168 -4.67 -11.76 -16.63
CA LEU A 168 -4.99 -12.04 -18.02
C LEU A 168 -5.82 -10.92 -18.66
N GLU A 169 -6.84 -10.39 -17.97
CA GLU A 169 -7.61 -9.22 -18.44
C GLU A 169 -6.71 -8.00 -18.66
N MET A 170 -5.82 -7.69 -17.70
CA MET A 170 -4.85 -6.61 -17.80
C MET A 170 -3.89 -6.84 -18.96
N TRP A 171 -3.44 -8.07 -19.17
CA TRP A 171 -2.60 -8.44 -20.31
C TRP A 171 -3.34 -8.26 -21.64
N GLU A 172 -4.55 -8.77 -21.75
CA GLU A 172 -5.34 -8.75 -23.00
C GLU A 172 -5.72 -7.32 -23.39
N THR A 173 -6.02 -6.46 -22.42
CA THR A 173 -6.39 -5.05 -22.66
C THR A 173 -5.20 -4.09 -22.75
N ALA A 174 -4.00 -4.51 -22.34
CA ALA A 174 -2.80 -3.68 -22.38
C ALA A 174 -2.30 -3.42 -23.80
N VAL A 175 -1.81 -2.18 -24.03
CA VAL A 175 -1.09 -1.82 -25.26
C VAL A 175 0.28 -2.52 -25.30
N PRO A 176 0.93 -2.67 -26.48
CA PRO A 176 2.16 -3.46 -26.61
C PRO A 176 3.28 -3.10 -25.63
N VAL A 177 3.48 -1.81 -25.37
CA VAL A 177 4.50 -1.31 -24.41
C VAL A 177 4.17 -1.76 -22.98
N GLN A 178 2.91 -1.66 -22.57
CA GLN A 178 2.45 -2.11 -21.25
C GLN A 178 2.55 -3.63 -21.11
N ARG A 179 2.23 -4.40 -22.17
CA ARG A 179 2.44 -5.86 -22.18
C ARG A 179 3.91 -6.22 -21.96
N HIS A 180 4.83 -5.52 -22.63
CA HIS A 180 6.27 -5.78 -22.43
C HIS A 180 6.71 -5.51 -20.98
N ALA A 181 6.32 -4.36 -20.42
CA ALA A 181 6.64 -4.02 -19.04
C ALA A 181 6.03 -5.02 -18.02
N LEU A 182 4.76 -5.39 -18.22
CA LEU A 182 4.06 -6.37 -17.40
C LEU A 182 4.72 -7.75 -17.47
N LEU A 183 5.09 -8.21 -18.67
CA LEU A 183 5.79 -9.48 -18.85
C LEU A 183 7.14 -9.47 -18.15
N ARG A 184 7.92 -8.40 -18.33
CA ARG A 184 9.25 -8.25 -17.71
C ARG A 184 9.14 -8.29 -16.18
N GLN A 185 8.15 -7.62 -15.62
CA GLN A 185 7.87 -7.62 -14.18
C GLN A 185 7.39 -8.99 -13.67
N LEU A 186 6.53 -9.67 -14.42
CA LEU A 186 6.12 -11.04 -14.11
C LEU A 186 7.32 -11.98 -14.15
N ARG A 187 8.18 -11.89 -15.17
CA ARG A 187 9.41 -12.69 -15.26
C ARG A 187 10.37 -12.43 -14.10
N ALA A 188 10.48 -11.19 -13.64
CA ALA A 188 11.31 -10.85 -12.48
C ALA A 188 10.77 -11.43 -11.15
N THR A 189 9.46 -11.55 -11.00
CA THR A 189 8.81 -11.86 -9.70
C THR A 189 8.14 -13.23 -9.61
N SER A 190 7.64 -13.74 -10.72
CA SER A 190 7.08 -15.08 -10.89
C SER A 190 7.27 -15.55 -12.34
N PRO A 191 8.46 -16.11 -12.68
CA PRO A 191 8.78 -16.60 -14.02
C PRO A 191 7.71 -17.53 -14.60
N ARG A 192 7.12 -18.38 -13.74
CA ARG A 192 6.02 -19.30 -14.07
C ARG A 192 4.78 -18.57 -14.57
N LEU A 193 4.32 -17.52 -13.89
CA LEU A 193 3.12 -16.76 -14.31
C LEU A 193 3.38 -16.00 -15.61
N GLY A 194 4.59 -15.45 -15.79
CA GLY A 194 5.01 -14.84 -17.04
C GLY A 194 4.93 -15.80 -18.22
N ARG A 195 5.43 -17.03 -18.05
CA ARG A 195 5.33 -18.09 -19.06
C ARG A 195 3.89 -18.49 -19.36
N GLN A 196 3.08 -18.76 -18.32
CA GLN A 196 1.69 -19.16 -18.51
C GLN A 196 0.87 -18.11 -19.31
N ILE A 197 1.20 -16.82 -19.17
CA ILE A 197 0.48 -15.75 -19.89
C ILE A 197 0.80 -15.81 -21.38
N LEU A 198 2.06 -16.08 -21.70
CA LEU A 198 2.49 -16.27 -23.07
C LEU A 198 1.84 -17.51 -23.68
N GLU A 199 1.88 -18.66 -23.00
CA GLU A 199 1.26 -19.90 -23.45
C GLU A 199 -0.21 -19.72 -23.85
N ARG A 200 -1.00 -18.98 -23.04
CA ARG A 200 -2.43 -18.76 -23.32
C ARG A 200 -2.69 -17.77 -24.44
N THR A 201 -1.88 -16.73 -24.56
CA THR A 201 -2.13 -15.64 -25.53
C THR A 201 -1.34 -15.77 -26.81
N TRP A 202 -0.41 -16.73 -26.89
CA TRP A 202 0.55 -16.88 -27.98
C TRP A 202 -0.11 -16.86 -29.36
N LYS A 203 -1.14 -17.70 -29.54
CA LYS A 203 -1.85 -17.85 -30.82
C LYS A 203 -2.52 -16.55 -31.28
N ASN A 204 -2.94 -15.70 -30.33
CA ASN A 204 -3.66 -14.45 -30.62
C ASN A 204 -2.72 -13.24 -30.77
N ASN A 205 -1.42 -13.39 -30.46
CA ASN A 205 -0.44 -12.31 -30.57
C ASN A 205 0.09 -12.17 -32.01
N SER A 206 0.31 -10.92 -32.46
CA SER A 206 0.95 -10.63 -33.75
C SER A 206 2.45 -10.98 -33.72
N GLY A 207 3.06 -11.14 -34.90
CA GLY A 207 4.48 -11.50 -35.02
C GLY A 207 5.45 -10.56 -34.30
N LEU A 208 5.19 -9.25 -34.34
CA LEU A 208 5.97 -8.25 -33.60
C LEU A 208 5.88 -8.44 -32.08
N VAL A 209 4.67 -8.67 -31.56
CA VAL A 209 4.44 -8.90 -30.13
C VAL A 209 5.08 -10.21 -29.69
N ARG A 210 4.99 -11.26 -30.50
CA ARG A 210 5.66 -12.55 -30.25
C ARG A 210 7.19 -12.40 -30.14
N ASN A 211 7.80 -11.65 -31.05
CA ASN A 211 9.26 -11.41 -31.04
C ASN A 211 9.71 -10.68 -29.76
N GLN A 212 8.98 -9.63 -29.37
CA GLN A 212 9.27 -8.88 -28.14
C GLN A 212 9.06 -9.75 -26.89
N ALA A 213 7.99 -10.54 -26.84
CA ALA A 213 7.71 -11.46 -25.75
C ALA A 213 8.82 -12.50 -25.55
N ILE A 214 9.28 -13.16 -26.63
CA ILE A 214 10.41 -14.10 -26.57
C ILE A 214 11.67 -13.42 -26.03
N LYS A 215 12.01 -12.22 -26.53
CA LYS A 215 13.16 -11.46 -26.02
C LYS A 215 13.08 -11.17 -24.53
N THR A 216 11.88 -11.09 -23.96
CA THR A 216 11.65 -10.76 -22.55
C THR A 216 11.77 -11.97 -21.63
N LEU A 217 11.79 -13.19 -22.19
CA LEU A 217 12.06 -14.41 -21.43
C LEU A 217 13.51 -14.47 -20.93
N ASP A 218 14.41 -13.63 -21.46
CA ASP A 218 15.79 -13.46 -20.98
C ASP A 218 15.85 -13.19 -19.46
N VAL A 219 14.86 -12.47 -18.92
CA VAL A 219 14.70 -12.25 -17.49
C VAL A 219 14.31 -13.58 -16.81
N ASN A 220 15.21 -14.08 -15.97
CA ASN A 220 15.08 -15.34 -15.23
C ASN A 220 14.76 -16.56 -16.11
N LEU A 221 15.34 -16.63 -17.33
CA LEU A 221 15.22 -17.78 -18.22
C LEU A 221 15.64 -19.07 -17.52
N SER A 222 14.83 -20.12 -17.62
CA SER A 222 15.15 -21.43 -17.08
C SER A 222 14.68 -22.56 -17.98
N MET A 223 15.09 -23.79 -17.66
CA MET A 223 14.63 -25.00 -18.35
C MET A 223 13.11 -25.18 -18.30
N ASP A 224 12.42 -24.58 -17.33
CA ASP A 224 10.96 -24.64 -17.28
C ASP A 224 10.29 -23.93 -18.47
N ASP A 225 11.04 -23.05 -19.18
CA ASP A 225 10.56 -22.32 -20.36
C ASP A 225 10.75 -23.09 -21.67
N GLU A 226 11.55 -24.16 -21.66
CA GLU A 226 11.83 -25.00 -22.83
C GLU A 226 10.56 -25.52 -23.53
N PRO A 227 9.56 -26.10 -22.84
CA PRO A 227 8.37 -26.64 -23.52
C PRO A 227 7.57 -25.57 -24.26
N PHE A 228 7.53 -24.34 -23.72
CA PHE A 228 6.88 -23.22 -24.38
C PHE A 228 7.67 -22.75 -25.60
N LEU A 229 8.99 -22.64 -25.49
CA LEU A 229 9.86 -22.21 -26.58
C LEU A 229 9.85 -23.20 -27.75
N GLU A 230 9.86 -24.50 -27.47
CA GLU A 230 9.70 -25.54 -28.50
C GLU A 230 8.35 -25.44 -29.22
N ALA A 231 7.26 -25.17 -28.48
CA ALA A 231 5.94 -25.01 -29.07
C ALA A 231 5.74 -23.68 -29.82
N ALA A 232 6.61 -22.70 -29.59
CA ALA A 232 6.53 -21.35 -30.13
C ALA A 232 7.33 -21.13 -31.42
N LEU A 233 8.33 -21.99 -31.66
CA LEU A 233 9.19 -22.03 -32.86
C LEU A 233 8.59 -22.92 -33.95
#